data_AF-A0A7Z9LQR5-F1
#
_entry.id   AF-A0A7Z9LQR5-F1
#
_cell.length_a   1.000
_cell.length_b   1.000
_cell.length_c   1.000
_cell.angle_alpha   90.00
_cell.angle_beta   90.00
_cell.angle_gamma   90.00
#
_symmetry.space_group_name_H-M   'P 1'
#
loop_
_entity.id
_entity.type
_entity.pdbx_description
1 polymer ?
#
loop_
_entity_poly.entity_id
_entity_poly.type
_entity_poly.pdbx_seq_one_letter_code
_entity_poly.pdbx_strand_id
1 'polypeptide(L)'
;MKESVRTSKHPWIVGIIMGAIAVTYFMLLGESGFQEPAPAFQYQIASYRDVDNVETAYDETGFLDPKLDSPQAMSIGADGRIYIAGANEIVVFGKGDREVNRIAVDGKPKCMTVTPDGTIFVGYSDHVEVMNAEGTVEAVWEPRGSHPFITSIAVLEDDVFLGDAGHKVVGREDREGKG
;
A
#
# COMPACT_ATOMS: atom_id res chain seq x y z
N MET A 1 -49.95 -33.01 48.47
CA MET A 1 -50.60 -33.71 47.34
C MET A 1 -49.61 -33.70 46.18
N LYS A 2 -48.91 -34.82 45.92
CA LYS A 2 -47.91 -34.92 44.83
C LYS A 2 -48.64 -35.42 43.58
N GLU A 3 -48.75 -34.59 42.56
CA GLU A 3 -49.27 -35.03 41.26
C GLU A 3 -48.32 -36.06 40.64
N SER A 4 -48.87 -37.20 40.19
CA SER A 4 -48.08 -38.20 39.48
C SER A 4 -47.76 -37.65 38.10
N VAL A 5 -46.47 -37.44 37.83
CA VAL A 5 -46.00 -37.10 36.48
C VAL A 5 -46.38 -38.26 35.55
N ARG A 6 -47.31 -38.00 34.63
CA ARG A 6 -47.79 -38.98 33.65
C ARG A 6 -46.67 -39.24 32.62
N THR A 7 -45.86 -40.26 32.87
CA THR A 7 -44.79 -40.67 31.95
C THR A 7 -45.38 -41.42 30.75
N SER A 8 -45.03 -40.97 29.54
CA SER A 8 -45.39 -41.64 28.28
C SER A 8 -44.92 -43.10 28.27
N LYS A 9 -45.78 -44.04 27.85
CA LYS A 9 -45.42 -45.47 27.70
C LYS A 9 -44.41 -45.73 26.57
N HIS A 10 -44.13 -44.72 25.74
CA HIS A 10 -43.25 -44.81 24.59
C HIS A 10 -42.32 -43.57 24.52
N PRO A 11 -41.31 -43.49 25.40
CA PRO A 11 -40.37 -42.35 25.45
C PRO A 11 -39.56 -42.21 24.15
N TRP A 12 -39.39 -43.30 23.40
CA TRP A 12 -38.72 -43.32 22.10
C TRP A 12 -39.43 -42.47 21.04
N ILE A 13 -40.76 -42.36 21.07
CA ILE A 13 -41.53 -41.52 20.13
C ILE A 13 -41.23 -40.04 20.36
N VAL A 14 -41.12 -39.62 21.63
CA VAL A 14 -40.78 -38.23 21.98
C VAL A 14 -39.35 -37.92 21.53
N GLY A 15 -38.42 -38.87 21.67
CA GLY A 15 -37.06 -38.75 21.16
C GLY A 15 -37.01 -38.57 19.64
N ILE A 16 -37.79 -39.34 18.88
CA ILE A 16 -37.89 -39.21 17.42
C ILE A 16 -38.45 -37.85 17.02
N ILE A 17 -39.52 -37.38 17.68
CA ILE A 17 -40.12 -36.07 17.38
C ILE A 17 -39.13 -34.95 17.65
N MET A 18 -38.41 -34.98 18.78
CA MET A 18 -37.40 -33.98 19.11
C MET A 18 -36.22 -34.00 18.12
N GLY A 19 -35.80 -35.19 17.68
CA GLY A 19 -34.78 -35.34 16.63
C GLY A 19 -35.23 -34.73 15.31
N ALA A 20 -36.46 -35.00 14.88
CA ALA A 20 -37.01 -34.45 13.64
C ALA A 20 -37.13 -32.92 13.68
N ILE A 21 -37.52 -32.34 14.83
CA ILE A 21 -37.57 -30.88 15.02
C ILE A 21 -36.16 -30.29 14.94
N ALA A 22 -35.17 -30.91 15.60
CA ALA A 22 -33.79 -30.44 15.58
C ALA A 22 -33.18 -30.48 14.17
N VAL A 23 -33.42 -31.55 13.40
CA VAL A 23 -32.96 -31.67 12.01
C VAL A 23 -33.62 -30.61 11.12
N THR A 24 -34.93 -30.43 11.25
CA THR A 24 -35.67 -29.41 10.49
C THR A 24 -35.16 -28.00 10.82
N TYR A 25 -34.92 -27.71 12.10
CA TYR A 25 -34.37 -26.44 12.54
C TYR A 25 -32.95 -26.20 11.99
N PHE A 26 -32.11 -27.23 11.96
CA PHE A 26 -30.76 -27.14 11.41
C PHE A 26 -30.77 -26.93 9.89
N MET A 27 -31.69 -27.58 9.17
CA MET A 27 -31.87 -27.35 7.73
C MET A 27 -32.37 -25.93 7.44
N LEU A 28 -33.28 -25.39 8.25
CA LEU A 28 -33.76 -24.00 8.10
C LEU A 28 -32.70 -22.94 8.40
N LEU A 29 -31.72 -23.23 9.27
CA LEU A 29 -30.61 -22.32 9.56
C LEU A 29 -29.49 -22.37 8.49
N GLY A 30 -29.36 -23.51 7.78
CA GLY A 30 -28.31 -23.76 6.79
C GLY A 30 -28.46 -23.02 5.45
N GLU A 31 -29.60 -22.38 5.18
CA GLU A 31 -29.84 -21.66 3.92
C GLU A 31 -29.40 -20.18 3.94
N SER A 32 -28.84 -19.69 5.06
CA SER A 32 -28.36 -18.30 5.17
C SER A 32 -26.95 -18.07 4.59
N GLY A 33 -26.63 -18.72 3.48
CA GLY A 33 -25.49 -18.34 2.66
C GLY A 33 -25.77 -17.00 2.00
N PHE A 34 -24.86 -16.04 2.10
CA PHE A 34 -24.93 -14.84 1.27
C PHE A 34 -25.05 -15.28 -0.21
N GLN A 35 -26.09 -14.80 -0.90
CA GLN A 35 -26.21 -15.09 -2.33
C GLN A 35 -24.94 -14.60 -3.03
N GLU A 36 -24.33 -15.46 -3.84
CA GLU A 36 -23.21 -15.02 -4.68
C GLU A 36 -23.67 -13.82 -5.52
N PRO A 37 -22.82 -12.78 -5.65
CA PRO A 37 -23.15 -11.63 -6.47
C PRO A 37 -23.56 -12.10 -7.87
N ALA A 38 -24.68 -11.56 -8.37
CA ALA A 38 -25.13 -11.85 -9.72
C ALA A 38 -23.98 -11.61 -10.73
N PRO A 39 -23.95 -12.30 -11.88
CA PRO A 39 -22.84 -12.22 -12.83
C PRO A 39 -22.43 -10.79 -13.23
N ALA A 40 -23.39 -9.84 -13.22
CA ALA A 40 -23.14 -8.42 -13.49
C ALA A 40 -22.27 -7.70 -12.44
N PHE A 41 -22.16 -8.24 -11.22
CA PHE A 41 -21.33 -7.72 -10.13
C PHE A 41 -20.03 -8.52 -9.94
N GLN A 42 -19.79 -9.53 -10.78
CA GLN A 42 -18.52 -10.24 -10.75
C GLN A 42 -17.46 -9.37 -11.44
N TYR A 43 -16.39 -9.08 -10.71
CA TYR A 43 -15.24 -8.33 -11.23
C TYR A 43 -14.44 -9.22 -12.22
N GLN A 44 -14.93 -9.31 -13.46
CA GLN A 44 -14.36 -10.14 -14.52
C GLN A 44 -13.15 -9.44 -15.17
N ILE A 45 -12.02 -9.48 -14.48
CA ILE A 45 -10.73 -8.98 -15.02
C ILE A 45 -9.86 -10.08 -15.63
N ALA A 46 -10.34 -11.33 -15.68
CA ALA A 46 -9.57 -12.46 -16.19
C ALA A 46 -9.12 -12.27 -17.65
N SER A 47 -9.94 -11.62 -18.48
CA SER A 47 -9.62 -11.31 -19.88
C SER A 47 -8.57 -10.21 -20.05
N TYR A 48 -8.27 -9.43 -19.01
CA TYR A 48 -7.28 -8.35 -19.03
C TYR A 48 -5.96 -8.75 -18.35
N ARG A 49 -5.85 -9.99 -17.87
CA ARG A 49 -4.61 -10.54 -17.30
C ARG A 49 -3.65 -11.10 -18.33
N ASP A 50 -4.11 -11.29 -19.56
CA ASP A 50 -3.29 -11.73 -20.68
C ASP A 50 -2.63 -10.50 -21.31
N VAL A 51 -1.49 -10.09 -20.73
CA VAL A 51 -0.73 -8.88 -21.13
C VAL A 51 0.44 -9.24 -22.06
N ASP A 52 0.54 -10.50 -22.51
CA ASP A 52 1.75 -11.08 -23.09
C ASP A 52 2.11 -10.55 -24.50
N ASN A 53 1.37 -9.59 -25.07
CA ASN A 53 1.65 -9.06 -26.41
C ASN A 53 1.27 -7.59 -26.58
N VAL A 54 1.67 -6.73 -25.64
CA VAL A 54 1.75 -5.29 -25.94
C VAL A 54 3.10 -5.04 -26.58
N GLU A 55 3.11 -4.62 -27.84
CA GLU A 55 4.33 -4.15 -28.50
C GLU A 55 4.80 -2.86 -27.80
N THR A 56 5.79 -2.98 -26.92
CA THR A 56 6.43 -1.85 -26.24
C THR A 56 7.62 -1.36 -27.06
N ALA A 57 7.88 -0.05 -27.06
CA ALA A 57 9.09 0.51 -27.66
C ALA A 57 10.38 0.20 -26.87
N TYR A 58 10.27 -0.61 -25.80
CA TYR A 58 11.32 -0.89 -24.83
C TYR A 58 11.36 -2.39 -24.53
N ASP A 59 12.57 -2.93 -24.40
CA ASP A 59 12.81 -4.29 -23.93
C ASP A 59 13.11 -4.29 -22.43
N GLU A 60 12.51 -5.24 -21.69
CA GLU A 60 12.88 -5.49 -20.30
C GLU A 60 14.30 -6.06 -20.24
N THR A 61 15.21 -5.38 -19.54
CA THR A 61 16.64 -5.75 -19.50
C THR A 61 17.05 -6.48 -18.23
N GLY A 62 16.21 -6.46 -17.20
CA GLY A 62 16.52 -7.02 -15.89
C GLY A 62 15.45 -6.74 -14.85
N PHE A 63 15.66 -7.31 -13.66
CA PHE A 63 14.76 -7.19 -12.52
C PHE A 63 15.56 -6.81 -11.27
N LEU A 64 15.06 -5.83 -10.51
CA LEU A 64 15.65 -5.42 -9.24
C LEU A 64 14.83 -5.96 -8.08
N ASP A 65 15.48 -6.69 -7.18
CA ASP A 65 14.90 -7.06 -5.89
C ASP A 65 15.56 -6.23 -4.77
N PRO A 66 14.94 -5.11 -4.35
CA PRO A 66 15.54 -4.23 -3.35
C PRO A 66 15.54 -4.83 -1.94
N LYS A 67 14.84 -5.95 -1.71
CA LYS A 67 14.65 -6.54 -0.37
C LYS A 67 14.11 -5.55 0.66
N LEU A 68 13.26 -4.63 0.20
CA LEU A 68 12.61 -3.58 0.99
C LEU A 68 11.28 -4.08 1.56
N ASP A 69 11.00 -3.71 2.80
CA ASP A 69 9.65 -3.77 3.33
C ASP A 69 8.82 -2.60 2.77
N SER A 70 7.69 -2.90 2.13
CA SER A 70 6.77 -1.90 1.57
C SER A 70 7.45 -0.81 0.69
N PRO A 71 8.05 -1.17 -0.46
CA PRO A 71 8.60 -0.19 -1.39
C PRO A 71 7.49 0.73 -1.92
N GLN A 72 7.66 2.05 -1.81
CA GLN A 72 6.64 3.05 -2.22
C GLN A 72 7.18 4.17 -3.11
N ALA A 73 8.48 4.43 -3.11
CA ALA A 73 9.06 5.50 -3.92
C ALA A 73 10.28 5.02 -4.70
N MET A 74 10.50 5.61 -5.87
CA MET A 74 11.73 5.42 -6.64
C MET A 74 12.12 6.70 -7.36
N SER A 75 13.41 6.87 -7.62
CA SER A 75 13.95 7.97 -8.43
C SER A 75 15.25 7.56 -9.11
N ILE A 76 15.63 8.27 -10.17
CA ILE A 76 16.87 8.04 -10.91
C ILE A 76 17.73 9.28 -10.77
N GLY A 77 18.95 9.12 -10.24
CA GLY A 77 19.93 10.20 -10.17
C GLY A 77 20.55 10.51 -11.53
N ALA A 78 21.14 11.69 -11.69
CA ALA A 78 21.82 12.08 -12.93
C ALA A 78 23.03 11.20 -13.28
N ASP A 79 23.56 10.46 -12.30
CA ASP A 79 24.62 9.47 -12.47
C ASP A 79 24.11 8.09 -12.95
N GLY A 80 22.79 7.95 -13.14
CA GLY A 80 22.11 6.74 -13.56
C GLY A 80 21.88 5.73 -12.43
N ARG A 81 22.12 6.10 -11.16
CA ARG A 81 21.75 5.25 -10.03
C ARG A 81 20.24 5.28 -9.81
N ILE A 82 19.70 4.13 -9.42
CA ILE A 82 18.28 3.96 -9.10
C ILE A 82 18.16 3.91 -7.59
N TYR A 83 17.37 4.82 -7.02
CA TYR A 83 17.06 4.90 -5.60
C TYR A 83 15.65 4.34 -5.40
N ILE A 84 15.47 3.41 -4.48
CA ILE A 84 14.17 2.83 -4.14
C ILE A 84 13.98 2.94 -2.64
N ALA A 85 12.89 3.56 -2.20
CA ALA A 85 12.58 3.75 -0.79
C ALA A 85 11.45 2.81 -0.34
N GLY A 86 11.68 2.18 0.82
CA GLY A 86 10.71 1.40 1.55
C GLY A 86 10.68 1.84 3.02
N ALA A 87 10.03 1.04 3.86
CA ALA A 87 9.98 1.32 5.30
C ALA A 87 11.40 1.34 5.90
N ASN A 88 11.76 2.48 6.47
CA ASN A 88 13.01 2.76 7.18
C ASN A 88 14.31 2.67 6.36
N GLU A 89 14.24 2.50 5.04
CA GLU A 89 15.45 2.44 4.21
C GLU A 89 15.23 2.89 2.76
N ILE A 90 16.30 3.42 2.19
CA ILE A 90 16.47 3.67 0.75
C ILE A 90 17.62 2.79 0.25
N VAL A 91 17.35 1.98 -0.77
CA VAL A 91 18.34 1.13 -1.43
C VAL A 91 18.76 1.79 -2.74
N VAL A 92 20.07 1.83 -2.98
CA VAL A 92 20.65 2.45 -4.17
C VAL A 92 21.29 1.38 -5.04
N PHE A 93 20.84 1.30 -6.29
CA PHE A 93 21.40 0.43 -7.32
C PHE A 93 22.27 1.23 -8.28
N GLY A 94 23.44 0.68 -8.59
CA GLY A 94 24.31 1.16 -9.66
C GLY A 94 23.99 0.48 -10.99
N LYS A 95 24.90 0.61 -11.96
CA LYS A 95 24.81 -0.10 -13.25
C LYS A 95 24.81 -1.63 -13.04
N GLY A 96 23.93 -2.33 -13.76
CA GLY A 96 23.89 -3.79 -13.83
C GLY A 96 23.33 -4.45 -12.57
N ASP A 97 22.25 -3.89 -12.01
CA ASP A 97 21.45 -4.47 -10.93
C ASP A 97 22.20 -4.69 -9.60
N ARG A 98 23.37 -4.06 -9.45
CA ARG A 98 24.18 -4.15 -8.24
C ARG A 98 23.76 -3.10 -7.23
N GLU A 99 23.33 -3.56 -6.06
CA GLU A 99 23.19 -2.70 -4.88
C GLU A 99 24.55 -2.08 -4.52
N VAL A 100 24.60 -0.75 -4.39
CA VAL A 100 25.82 0.01 -4.07
C VAL A 100 25.73 0.74 -2.74
N ASN A 101 24.53 0.96 -2.21
CA ASN A 101 24.35 1.64 -0.93
C ASN A 101 22.99 1.31 -0.30
N ARG A 102 22.91 1.49 1.02
CA ARG A 102 21.66 1.57 1.80
C ARG A 102 21.71 2.77 2.72
N ILE A 103 20.68 3.60 2.67
CA ILE A 103 20.54 4.80 3.48
C ILE A 103 19.42 4.51 4.47
N ALA A 104 19.70 4.64 5.77
CA ALA A 104 18.69 4.53 6.80
C ALA A 104 17.83 5.81 6.80
N VAL A 105 16.52 5.62 6.87
CA VAL A 105 15.55 6.71 7.06
C VAL A 105 14.57 6.30 8.15
N ASP A 106 13.81 7.23 8.70
CA ASP A 106 12.81 6.90 9.72
C ASP A 106 11.40 6.88 9.12
N GLY A 107 10.67 5.78 9.30
CA GLY A 107 9.27 5.69 8.93
C GLY A 107 9.04 5.19 7.50
N LYS A 108 8.08 5.79 6.79
CA LYS A 108 7.56 5.26 5.51
C LYS A 108 7.53 6.36 4.44
N PRO A 109 8.62 6.54 3.69
CA PRO A 109 8.65 7.38 2.51
C PRO A 109 7.46 7.10 1.59
N LYS A 110 6.87 8.16 1.06
CA LYS A 110 5.72 8.14 0.13
C LYS A 110 6.12 8.51 -1.28
N CYS A 111 7.09 9.40 -1.41
CA CYS A 111 7.65 9.82 -2.68
C CYS A 111 9.09 10.28 -2.46
N MET A 112 9.86 10.34 -3.55
CA MET A 112 11.25 10.74 -3.50
C MET A 112 11.68 11.31 -4.85
N THR A 113 12.58 12.28 -4.83
CA THR A 113 13.28 12.74 -6.04
C THR A 113 14.74 13.02 -5.74
N VAL A 114 15.62 12.72 -6.71
CA VAL A 114 17.06 13.01 -6.63
C VAL A 114 17.39 14.06 -7.67
N THR A 115 17.95 15.18 -7.24
CA THR A 115 18.31 16.29 -8.12
C THR A 115 19.69 16.07 -8.76
N PRO A 116 20.03 16.80 -9.84
CA PRO A 116 21.31 16.59 -10.55
C PRO A 116 22.58 16.80 -9.70
N ASP A 117 22.49 17.61 -8.64
CA ASP A 117 23.56 17.84 -7.67
C ASP A 117 23.67 16.72 -6.61
N GLY A 118 22.76 15.75 -6.62
CA GLY A 118 22.73 14.64 -5.67
C GLY A 118 21.86 14.88 -4.43
N THR A 119 21.21 16.03 -4.30
CA THR A 119 20.25 16.26 -3.20
C THR A 119 19.06 15.31 -3.33
N ILE A 120 18.66 14.70 -2.22
CA ILE A 120 17.56 13.73 -2.16
C ILE A 120 16.43 14.37 -1.35
N PHE A 121 15.29 14.60 -1.99
CA PHE A 121 14.06 15.01 -1.31
C PHE A 121 13.20 13.79 -1.07
N VAL A 122 12.84 13.54 0.19
CA VAL A 122 12.01 12.40 0.61
C VAL A 122 10.73 12.93 1.22
N GLY A 123 9.59 12.64 0.59
CA GLY A 123 8.28 13.05 1.08
C GLY A 123 7.63 11.97 1.93
N TYR A 124 7.05 12.38 3.05
CA TYR A 124 6.33 11.53 4.00
C TYR A 124 4.86 11.93 4.09
N SER A 125 4.11 11.22 4.94
CA SER A 125 2.72 11.57 5.20
C SER A 125 2.55 12.93 5.87
N ASP A 126 3.58 13.51 6.47
CA ASP A 126 3.46 14.71 7.31
C ASP A 126 4.58 15.73 7.12
N HIS A 127 5.69 15.36 6.49
CA HIS A 127 6.85 16.21 6.31
C HIS A 127 7.65 15.87 5.03
N VAL A 128 8.68 16.66 4.76
CA VAL A 128 9.70 16.37 3.73
C VAL A 128 11.07 16.40 4.40
N GLU A 129 11.91 15.40 4.13
CA GLU A 129 13.33 15.43 4.50
C GLU A 129 14.17 15.77 3.26
N VAL A 130 15.18 16.61 3.45
CA VAL A 130 16.18 16.96 2.44
C VAL A 130 17.50 16.37 2.89
N MET A 131 18.07 15.50 2.06
CA MET A 131 19.33 14.81 2.35
C MET A 131 20.37 15.17 1.30
N ASN A 132 21.65 15.13 1.69
CA ASN A 132 22.75 15.17 0.73
C ASN A 132 22.95 13.81 0.02
N ALA A 133 23.91 13.78 -0.90
CA ALA A 133 24.23 12.60 -1.70
C ALA A 133 24.68 11.38 -0.88
N GLU A 134 25.20 11.61 0.33
CA GLU A 134 25.58 10.56 1.28
C GLU A 134 24.38 10.02 2.08
N GLY A 135 23.19 10.60 1.93
CA GLY A 135 21.98 10.23 2.65
C GLY A 135 21.89 10.82 4.06
N THR A 136 22.66 11.88 4.36
CA THR A 136 22.55 12.60 5.63
C THR A 136 21.46 13.66 5.51
N VAL A 137 20.51 13.67 6.45
CA VAL A 137 19.46 14.69 6.53
C VAL A 137 20.07 16.05 6.86
N GLU A 138 19.90 17.02 5.97
CA GLU A 138 20.36 18.41 6.12
C GLU A 138 19.22 19.36 6.51
N ALA A 139 17.98 19.04 6.14
CA ALA A 139 16.80 19.79 6.53
C ALA A 139 15.55 18.91 6.65
N VAL A 140 14.61 19.36 7.47
CA VAL A 140 13.26 18.78 7.59
C VAL A 140 12.26 19.92 7.41
N TRP A 141 11.33 19.76 6.48
CA TRP A 141 10.29 20.74 6.18
C TRP A 141 8.95 20.23 6.67
N GLU A 142 8.20 21.12 7.32
CA GLU A 142 6.81 20.90 7.67
C GLU A 142 5.93 21.64 6.66
N PRO A 143 5.30 20.92 5.70
CA PRO A 143 4.40 21.53 4.73
C PRO A 143 3.28 22.32 5.43
N ARG A 144 2.86 23.42 4.80
CA ARG A 144 1.88 24.34 5.38
C ARG A 144 0.54 23.65 5.62
N GLY A 145 -0.09 24.02 6.73
CA GLY A 145 -1.41 23.53 7.13
C GLY A 145 -1.33 22.31 8.04
N SER A 146 -2.49 21.89 8.53
CA SER A 146 -2.58 20.74 9.44
C SER A 146 -2.86 19.47 8.65
N HIS A 147 -2.13 18.39 8.93
CA HIS A 147 -2.30 17.09 8.25
C HIS A 147 -2.04 17.16 6.74
N PRO A 148 -0.86 17.64 6.30
CA PRO A 148 -0.46 17.44 4.91
C PRO A 148 -0.43 15.93 4.60
N PHE A 149 -0.34 15.57 3.32
CA PHE A 149 -0.03 14.21 2.92
C PHE A 149 0.74 14.23 1.61
N ILE A 150 2.08 14.18 1.69
CA ILE A 150 2.95 14.41 0.53
C ILE A 150 3.05 13.13 -0.30
N THR A 151 2.58 13.22 -1.54
CA THR A 151 2.49 12.07 -2.46
C THR A 151 3.38 12.19 -3.68
N SER A 152 3.91 13.38 -3.96
CA SER A 152 4.86 13.60 -5.04
C SER A 152 5.73 14.83 -4.76
N ILE A 153 6.96 14.80 -5.24
CA ILE A 153 7.89 15.93 -5.22
C ILE A 153 8.51 16.04 -6.61
N ALA A 154 8.52 17.24 -7.16
CA ALA A 154 9.26 17.57 -8.38
C ALA A 154 10.12 18.80 -8.12
N VAL A 155 11.34 18.81 -8.65
CA VAL A 155 12.27 19.93 -8.47
C VAL A 155 12.67 20.44 -9.85
N LEU A 156 12.57 21.75 -10.04
CA LEU A 156 12.98 22.44 -11.26
C LEU A 156 13.75 23.69 -10.86
N GLU A 157 15.04 23.72 -11.18
CA GLU A 157 15.93 24.85 -10.82
C GLU A 157 15.83 25.12 -9.30
N ASP A 158 15.38 26.31 -8.90
CA ASP A 158 15.26 26.72 -7.50
C ASP A 158 13.88 26.39 -6.89
N ASP A 159 12.95 25.86 -7.67
CA ASP A 159 11.59 25.55 -7.25
C ASP A 159 11.41 24.08 -6.89
N VAL A 160 10.72 23.84 -5.77
CA VAL A 160 10.28 22.54 -5.31
C VAL A 160 8.75 22.51 -5.28
N PHE A 161 8.17 21.59 -6.04
CA PHE A 161 6.72 21.38 -6.12
C PHE A 161 6.32 20.17 -5.29
N LEU A 162 5.39 20.37 -4.35
CA LEU A 162 4.89 19.35 -3.44
C LEU A 162 3.44 19.01 -3.77
N GLY A 163 3.18 17.77 -4.20
CA GLY A 163 1.82 17.26 -4.34
C GLY A 163 1.26 16.85 -2.99
N ASP A 164 0.39 17.68 -2.42
CA ASP A 164 -0.22 17.47 -1.11
C ASP A 164 -1.66 16.97 -1.26
N ALA A 165 -1.86 15.67 -1.00
CA ALA A 165 -3.17 15.04 -1.08
C ALA A 165 -4.07 15.38 0.12
N GLY A 166 -3.49 15.74 1.27
CA GLY A 166 -4.24 16.17 2.45
C GLY A 166 -4.98 17.48 2.19
N HIS A 167 -4.30 18.41 1.51
CA HIS A 167 -4.85 19.72 1.15
C HIS A 167 -5.40 19.83 -0.27
N LYS A 168 -5.18 18.82 -1.14
CA LYS A 168 -5.62 18.76 -2.55
C LYS A 168 -5.02 19.89 -3.40
N VAL A 169 -3.74 20.17 -3.20
CA VAL A 169 -3.01 21.25 -3.89
C VAL A 169 -1.65 20.76 -4.36
N VAL A 170 -1.05 21.56 -5.25
CA VAL A 170 0.39 21.51 -5.50
C VAL A 170 0.99 22.76 -4.86
N GLY A 171 1.76 22.57 -3.78
CA GLY A 171 2.54 23.63 -3.17
C GLY A 171 3.79 23.92 -4.00
N ARG A 172 4.24 25.17 -3.98
CA ARG A 172 5.53 25.59 -4.54
C ARG A 172 6.32 26.25 -3.43
N GLU A 173 7.51 25.74 -3.19
CA GLU A 173 8.47 26.24 -2.22
C GLU A 173 9.82 26.43 -2.92
N ASP A 174 10.73 27.21 -2.35
CA ASP A 174 12.12 27.28 -2.75
C ASP A 174 12.94 26.10 -2.19
N ARG A 175 14.24 26.05 -2.51
CA ARG A 175 15.20 25.05 -2.00
C ARG A 175 15.42 25.09 -0.47
N GLU A 176 14.91 26.10 0.23
CA GLU A 176 14.95 26.21 1.69
C GLU A 176 13.59 25.86 2.34
N GLY A 177 12.59 25.47 1.54
CA GLY A 177 11.25 25.13 2.02
C GLY A 177 10.36 26.34 2.27
N LYS A 178 10.60 27.46 1.58
CA LYS A 178 9.81 28.70 1.71
C LYS A 178 9.10 29.04 0.39
N GLY A 179 7.81 29.30 0.45
CA GLY A 179 6.98 29.71 -0.69
C GLY A 179 6.30 31.05 -0.54
#